data_AF-A0A662I644-F1
#
_entry.id   AF-A0A662I644-F1
#
_cell.length_a   1.000
_cell.length_b   1.000
_cell.length_c   1.000
_cell.angle_alpha   90.00
_cell.angle_beta   90.00
_cell.angle_gamma   90.00
#
_symmetry.space_group_name_H-M   'P 1'
#
loop_
_entity.id
_entity.type
_entity.pdbx_description
1 polymer ?
#
loop_
_entity_poly.entity_id
_entity_poly.type
_entity_poly.pdbx_seq_one_letter_code
_entity_poly.pdbx_strand_id
1 'polypeptide(L)'
;MKLVNTINILSSERGDIVKSISSYLTSETPIPENTLLMLKLPSSLEFKQFHPEPPTFIKNVGEEKIVGWKITPYLRFVRNTPLFSYGIRIDTEYELQRKIMEIKYIDLKSIGENIFKLNILLKSSILRKFRLIVGPLPQNYFGLKYEIIEKKGCKEKLCNVKGLGFTRVYIFESKGSFLEGSIKIKLEPGPRFFTILPLFLQGIISKKENFIKAKVSGAKLLVLNRVNFDLPDYYLSLAK
;
A
#
# COMPACT_ATOMS: atom_id res chain seq x y z
N MET A 1 13.14 -18.30 3.95
CA MET A 1 13.46 -16.88 3.66
C MET A 1 12.35 -16.27 2.81
N LYS A 2 11.95 -15.02 3.09
CA LYS A 2 10.86 -14.31 2.40
C LYS A 2 11.30 -12.89 2.06
N LEU A 3 10.96 -12.43 0.86
CA LEU A 3 11.22 -11.07 0.41
C LEU A 3 9.89 -10.39 0.07
N VAL A 4 9.67 -9.19 0.63
CA VAL A 4 8.53 -8.34 0.28
C VAL A 4 9.06 -7.06 -0.35
N ASN A 5 8.78 -6.86 -1.64
CA ASN A 5 9.00 -5.59 -2.29
C ASN A 5 7.70 -4.80 -2.19
N THR A 6 7.77 -3.59 -1.69
CA THR A 6 6.64 -2.66 -1.57
C THR A 6 6.91 -1.47 -2.46
N ILE A 7 5.93 -1.13 -3.29
CA ILE A 7 6.00 -0.06 -4.26
C ILE A 7 4.95 0.97 -3.83
N ASN A 8 5.38 2.18 -3.52
CA ASN A 8 4.45 3.27 -3.18
C ASN A 8 4.20 4.11 -4.42
N ILE A 9 2.93 4.30 -4.74
CA ILE A 9 2.46 4.90 -5.98
C ILE A 9 1.62 6.13 -5.67
N LEU A 10 1.97 7.21 -6.37
CA LEU A 10 1.11 8.39 -6.51
C LEU A 10 0.32 8.24 -7.81
N SER A 11 -0.99 8.11 -7.70
CA SER A 11 -1.88 7.96 -8.86
C SER A 11 -2.41 9.31 -9.32
N SER A 12 -2.35 9.56 -10.63
CA SER A 12 -2.86 10.80 -11.25
C SER A 12 -3.68 10.51 -12.51
N GLU A 13 -4.33 11.54 -13.04
CA GLU A 13 -5.03 11.45 -14.33
C GLU A 13 -4.08 11.14 -15.49
N ARG A 14 -2.84 11.63 -15.43
CA ARG A 14 -1.83 11.49 -16.49
C ARG A 14 -1.12 10.13 -16.46
N GLY A 15 -0.94 9.54 -15.28
CA GLY A 15 -0.22 8.27 -15.10
C GLY A 15 -0.04 7.91 -13.63
N ASP A 16 0.47 6.69 -13.39
CA ASP A 16 0.85 6.23 -12.06
C ASP A 16 2.37 6.38 -11.88
N ILE A 17 2.77 7.12 -10.86
CA ILE A 17 4.18 7.44 -10.56
C ILE A 17 4.63 6.63 -9.35
N VAL A 18 5.69 5.85 -9.52
CA VAL A 18 6.39 5.19 -8.41
C VAL A 18 7.23 6.23 -7.68
N LYS A 19 6.94 6.45 -6.40
CA LYS A 19 7.67 7.36 -5.52
C LYS A 19 8.77 6.66 -4.74
N SER A 20 8.54 5.40 -4.37
CA SER A 20 9.55 4.62 -3.68
C SER A 20 9.34 3.11 -3.84
N ILE A 21 10.46 2.39 -3.75
CA ILE A 21 10.54 0.94 -3.74
C ILE A 21 11.26 0.53 -2.46
N SER A 22 10.59 -0.24 -1.60
CA SER A 22 11.18 -0.79 -0.39
C SER A 22 11.23 -2.31 -0.48
N SER A 23 12.39 -2.92 -0.25
CA SER A 23 12.52 -4.38 -0.25
C SER A 23 12.91 -4.85 1.14
N TYR A 24 12.09 -5.72 1.73
CA TYR A 24 12.29 -6.24 3.09
C TYR A 24 12.46 -7.76 3.06
N LEU A 25 13.68 -8.21 3.40
CA LEU A 25 14.07 -9.61 3.46
C LEU A 25 14.02 -10.09 4.93
N THR A 26 13.39 -11.24 5.15
CA THR A 26 13.33 -11.86 6.48
C THR A 26 13.63 -13.36 6.41
N SER A 27 14.33 -13.87 7.42
CA SER A 27 14.62 -15.30 7.61
C SER A 27 14.52 -15.70 9.08
N GLU A 28 14.07 -16.92 9.34
CA GLU A 28 14.08 -17.53 10.68
C GLU A 28 15.47 -18.05 11.05
N THR A 29 16.27 -18.43 10.06
CA THR A 29 17.68 -18.79 10.21
C THR A 29 18.60 -17.61 9.90
N PRO A 30 19.81 -17.55 10.49
CA PRO A 30 20.81 -16.53 10.16
C PRO A 30 21.05 -16.45 8.64
N ILE A 31 21.11 -15.22 8.13
CA ILE A 31 21.46 -14.96 6.73
C ILE A 31 22.99 -14.89 6.67
N PRO A 32 23.66 -15.65 5.77
CA PRO A 32 25.12 -15.64 5.70
C PRO A 32 25.68 -14.23 5.54
N GLU A 33 26.71 -13.92 6.34
CA GLU A 33 27.48 -12.69 6.20
C GLU A 33 28.08 -12.67 4.79
N ASN A 34 27.89 -11.57 4.03
CA ASN A 34 28.21 -11.43 2.59
C ASN A 34 27.14 -11.92 1.61
N THR A 35 25.96 -12.30 2.06
CA THR A 35 24.83 -12.51 1.15
C THR A 35 24.55 -11.22 0.38
N LEU A 36 24.40 -11.31 -0.95
CA LEU A 36 24.09 -10.17 -1.81
C LEU A 36 22.61 -10.18 -2.19
N LEU A 37 21.91 -9.08 -1.91
CA LEU A 37 20.58 -8.80 -2.44
C LEU A 37 20.75 -8.00 -3.74
N MET A 38 20.21 -8.52 -4.83
CA MET A 38 20.17 -7.83 -6.12
C MET A 38 18.73 -7.54 -6.51
N LEU A 39 18.48 -6.30 -6.92
CA LEU A 39 17.25 -5.91 -7.60
C LEU A 39 17.55 -5.65 -9.08
N LYS A 40 16.65 -6.14 -9.94
CA LYS A 40 16.58 -5.78 -11.35
C LYS A 40 15.38 -4.88 -11.53
N LEU A 41 15.63 -3.70 -12.08
CA LEU A 41 14.68 -2.61 -12.26
C LEU A 41 14.73 -2.15 -13.72
N PRO A 42 13.72 -1.40 -14.21
CA PRO A 42 13.79 -0.77 -15.53
C PRO A 42 15.00 0.15 -15.68
N SER A 43 15.66 0.15 -16.84
CA SER A 43 16.83 1.00 -17.11
C SER A 43 16.52 2.49 -16.99
N SER A 44 15.32 2.89 -17.39
CA SER A 44 14.80 4.25 -17.32
C SER A 44 14.45 4.73 -15.90
N LEU A 45 14.48 3.86 -14.89
CA LEU A 45 14.20 4.26 -13.51
C LEU A 45 15.38 5.02 -12.92
N GLU A 46 15.18 6.30 -12.61
CA GLU A 46 16.19 7.16 -11.99
C GLU A 46 16.11 7.12 -10.47
N PHE A 47 17.27 7.02 -9.81
CA PHE A 47 17.35 6.98 -8.36
C PHE A 47 17.53 8.38 -7.81
N LYS A 48 16.69 8.75 -6.84
CA LYS A 48 16.84 10.00 -6.09
C LYS A 48 17.64 9.81 -4.82
N GLN A 49 17.35 8.74 -4.08
CA GLN A 49 17.99 8.43 -2.80
C GLN A 49 17.93 6.92 -2.53
N PHE A 50 18.88 6.41 -1.73
CA PHE A 50 18.84 5.04 -1.22
C PHE A 50 18.89 5.00 0.29
N HIS A 51 18.40 3.92 0.88
CA HIS A 51 18.67 3.59 2.27
C HIS A 51 18.80 2.07 2.39
N PRO A 52 19.95 1.51 2.80
CA PRO A 52 21.20 2.20 3.14
C PRO A 52 21.96 2.71 1.90
N GLU A 53 22.73 3.78 2.08
CA GLU A 53 23.66 4.31 1.07
C GLU A 53 25.11 3.86 1.32
N PRO A 54 25.92 3.75 0.26
CA PRO A 54 25.52 3.53 -1.14
C PRO A 54 25.23 2.03 -1.41
N PRO A 55 24.58 1.67 -2.54
CA PRO A 55 24.58 0.28 -3.01
C PRO A 55 26.01 -0.20 -3.28
N THR A 56 26.24 -1.50 -3.16
CA THR A 56 27.53 -2.13 -3.48
C THR A 56 27.90 -1.99 -4.95
N PHE A 57 26.91 -2.02 -5.85
CA PHE A 57 27.09 -1.71 -7.26
C PHE A 57 25.78 -1.33 -7.95
N ILE A 58 25.90 -0.61 -9.06
CA ILE A 58 24.84 -0.35 -10.03
C ILE A 58 25.41 -0.71 -11.42
N LYS A 59 24.68 -1.53 -12.19
CA LYS A 59 25.07 -1.95 -13.54
C LYS A 59 23.89 -1.88 -14.48
N ASN A 60 24.07 -1.30 -15.66
CA ASN A 60 23.08 -1.33 -16.73
C ASN A 60 23.34 -2.53 -17.64
N VAL A 61 22.32 -3.34 -17.92
CA VAL A 61 22.39 -4.54 -18.77
C VAL A 61 21.17 -4.55 -19.67
N GLY A 62 21.33 -4.08 -20.91
CA GLY A 62 20.21 -3.90 -21.85
C GLY A 62 19.16 -2.96 -21.27
N GLU A 63 17.91 -3.43 -21.23
CA GLU A 63 16.77 -2.68 -20.67
C GLU A 63 16.62 -2.79 -19.14
N GLU A 64 17.50 -3.52 -18.45
CA GLU A 64 17.49 -3.68 -17.00
C GLU A 64 18.63 -2.89 -16.33
N LYS A 65 18.32 -2.22 -15.22
CA LYS A 65 19.29 -1.68 -14.25
C LYS A 65 19.35 -2.62 -13.04
N ILE A 66 20.53 -3.16 -12.79
CA ILE A 66 20.79 -4.11 -11.70
C ILE A 66 21.51 -3.38 -10.57
N VAL A 67 20.92 -3.41 -9.37
CA VAL A 67 21.49 -2.79 -8.18
C VAL A 67 21.68 -3.84 -7.10
N GLY A 68 22.85 -3.85 -6.47
CA GLY A 68 23.24 -4.83 -5.46
C GLY A 68 23.57 -4.21 -4.12
N TRP A 69 23.17 -4.87 -3.03
CA TRP A 69 23.55 -4.54 -1.66
C TRP A 69 24.07 -5.77 -0.93
N LYS A 70 25.17 -5.58 -0.19
CA LYS A 70 25.59 -6.53 0.84
C LYS A 70 24.60 -6.51 2.00
N ILE A 71 24.12 -7.69 2.38
CA ILE A 71 23.14 -7.86 3.45
C ILE A 71 23.86 -7.90 4.80
N THR A 72 23.55 -6.93 5.65
CA THR A 72 23.93 -6.93 7.07
C THR A 72 22.63 -7.08 7.88
N PRO A 73 22.22 -8.32 8.20
CA PRO A 73 20.93 -8.54 8.85
C PRO A 73 20.98 -8.10 10.31
N TYR A 74 19.88 -7.55 10.81
CA TYR A 74 19.68 -7.33 12.24
C TYR A 74 18.65 -8.32 12.78
N LEU A 75 18.84 -8.75 14.02
CA LEU A 75 17.89 -9.60 14.73
C LEU A 75 16.71 -8.76 15.22
N ARG A 76 15.49 -9.24 15.00
CA ARG A 76 14.27 -8.70 15.63
C ARG A 76 13.38 -9.82 16.13
N PHE A 77 12.50 -9.51 17.08
CA PHE A 77 11.53 -10.46 17.60
C PHE A 77 10.13 -10.11 17.11
N VAL A 78 9.43 -11.09 16.53
CA VAL A 78 8.02 -10.97 16.16
C VAL A 78 7.25 -12.05 16.89
N ARG A 79 6.39 -11.67 17.83
CA ARG A 79 5.63 -12.61 18.68
C ARG A 79 6.54 -13.66 19.34
N ASN A 80 7.66 -13.21 19.91
CA ASN A 80 8.72 -14.04 20.52
C ASN A 80 9.48 -14.98 19.57
N THR A 81 9.24 -14.90 18.26
CA THR A 81 10.05 -15.62 17.27
C THR A 81 11.21 -14.73 16.79
N PRO A 82 12.48 -15.18 16.90
CA PRO A 82 13.62 -14.45 16.34
C PRO A 82 13.56 -14.46 14.81
N LEU A 83 13.77 -13.30 14.20
CA LEU A 83 13.81 -13.11 12.76
C LEU A 83 14.99 -12.23 12.36
N PHE A 84 15.85 -12.74 11.50
CA PHE A 84 16.91 -11.97 10.86
C PHE A 84 16.32 -11.17 9.71
N SER A 85 16.51 -9.86 9.74
CA SER A 85 15.84 -8.94 8.84
C SER A 85 16.81 -7.96 8.19
N TYR A 86 16.52 -7.61 6.95
CA TYR A 86 17.26 -6.61 6.19
C TYR A 86 16.30 -5.84 5.30
N GLY A 87 16.49 -4.52 5.22
CA GLY A 87 15.61 -3.63 4.48
C GLY A 87 16.42 -2.69 3.61
N ILE A 88 15.95 -2.48 2.38
CA ILE A 88 16.39 -1.39 1.52
C ILE A 88 15.21 -0.54 1.10
N ARG A 89 15.45 0.74 0.85
CA ARG A 89 14.52 1.69 0.24
C ARG A 89 15.24 2.42 -0.89
N ILE A 90 14.53 2.64 -1.98
CA ILE A 90 14.95 3.41 -3.13
C ILE A 90 13.86 4.44 -3.36
N ASP A 91 14.20 5.71 -3.23
CA ASP A 91 13.31 6.80 -3.63
C ASP A 91 13.55 7.16 -5.08
N THR A 92 12.47 7.38 -5.82
CA THR A 92 12.47 7.50 -7.28
C THR A 92 11.29 8.37 -7.73
N GLU A 93 11.31 8.78 -8.98
CA GLU A 93 10.14 9.31 -9.68
C GLU A 93 10.06 8.62 -11.03
N TYR A 94 9.41 7.46 -11.04
CA TYR A 94 9.34 6.61 -12.23
C TYR A 94 7.90 6.47 -12.69
N GLU A 95 7.63 6.91 -13.92
CA GLU A 95 6.32 6.76 -14.55
C GLU A 95 6.15 5.33 -15.07
N LEU A 96 5.06 4.68 -14.67
CA LEU A 96 4.73 3.36 -15.18
C LEU A 96 4.18 3.47 -16.61
N GLN A 97 4.62 2.56 -17.48
CA GLN A 97 4.14 2.47 -18.88
C GLN A 97 2.61 2.34 -19.01
N ARG A 98 1.96 1.88 -17.95
CA ARG A 98 0.50 1.80 -17.86
C ARG A 98 0.06 1.91 -16.40
N LYS A 99 -1.16 2.41 -16.19
CA LYS A 99 -1.77 2.53 -14.87
C LYS A 99 -1.99 1.15 -14.26
N ILE A 100 -1.71 1.02 -12.97
CA ILE A 100 -1.96 -0.20 -12.20
C ILE A 100 -3.47 -0.43 -12.04
N MET A 101 -4.24 0.64 -11.86
CA MET A 101 -5.70 0.60 -11.83
C MET A 101 -6.26 1.13 -13.14
N GLU A 102 -6.96 0.28 -13.90
CA GLU A 102 -7.58 0.63 -15.17
C GLU A 102 -8.87 1.43 -14.98
N ILE A 103 -9.69 1.00 -14.01
CA ILE A 103 -10.88 1.72 -13.58
C ILE A 103 -10.68 2.07 -12.12
N LYS A 104 -10.80 3.36 -11.81
CA LYS A 104 -10.75 3.90 -10.45
C LYS A 104 -11.88 4.90 -10.29
N TYR A 105 -13.04 4.42 -9.88
CA TYR A 105 -14.17 5.26 -9.55
C TYR A 105 -14.45 5.16 -8.05
N ILE A 106 -14.19 6.27 -7.36
CA ILE A 106 -14.48 6.45 -5.95
C ILE A 106 -15.24 7.76 -5.86
N ASP A 107 -16.53 7.67 -5.55
CA ASP A 107 -17.45 8.79 -5.62
C ASP A 107 -18.15 8.95 -4.29
N LEU A 108 -18.01 10.12 -3.70
CA LEU A 108 -18.64 10.48 -2.45
C LEU A 108 -19.69 11.56 -2.72
N LYS A 109 -20.95 11.26 -2.40
CA LYS A 109 -22.08 12.17 -2.57
C LYS A 109 -22.82 12.38 -1.26
N SER A 110 -23.22 13.62 -0.99
CA SER A 110 -24.28 13.89 0.00
C SER A 110 -25.62 13.44 -0.57
N ILE A 111 -26.40 12.69 0.19
CA ILE A 111 -27.69 12.11 -0.23
C ILE A 111 -28.83 12.44 0.75
N GLY A 112 -28.62 13.38 1.65
CA GLY A 112 -29.58 13.80 2.65
C GLY A 112 -28.90 14.63 3.74
N GLU A 113 -29.67 15.07 4.73
CA GLU A 113 -29.14 15.83 5.86
C GLU A 113 -28.09 15.00 6.61
N ASN A 114 -26.82 15.40 6.50
CA ASN A 114 -25.67 14.76 7.13
C ASN A 114 -25.44 13.29 6.72
N ILE A 115 -26.00 12.85 5.59
CA ILE A 115 -25.85 11.48 5.07
C ILE A 115 -25.02 11.49 3.78
N PHE A 116 -23.96 10.69 3.76
CA PHE A 116 -23.02 10.55 2.66
C PHE A 116 -23.01 9.13 2.14
N LYS A 117 -22.94 8.97 0.82
CA LYS A 117 -22.76 7.68 0.15
C LYS A 117 -21.42 7.67 -0.58
N LEU A 118 -20.55 6.77 -0.16
CA LEU A 118 -19.32 6.42 -0.87
C LEU A 118 -19.62 5.22 -1.79
N ASN A 119 -19.51 5.41 -3.10
CA ASN A 119 -19.58 4.36 -4.11
C ASN A 119 -18.16 4.04 -4.60
N ILE A 120 -17.84 2.75 -4.73
CA ILE A 120 -16.51 2.28 -5.10
C ILE A 120 -16.63 1.28 -6.23
N LEU A 121 -15.87 1.51 -7.30
CA LEU A 121 -15.72 0.61 -8.44
C LEU A 121 -14.27 0.67 -8.94
N LEU A 122 -13.54 -0.43 -8.76
CA LEU A 122 -12.11 -0.55 -9.05
C LEU A 122 -11.84 -1.77 -9.93
N LYS A 123 -11.02 -1.62 -10.98
CA LYS A 123 -10.60 -2.71 -11.88
C LYS A 123 -9.10 -2.65 -12.19
N SER A 124 -8.44 -3.81 -12.19
CA SER A 124 -7.01 -3.92 -12.52
C SER A 124 -6.68 -5.25 -13.19
N SER A 125 -5.98 -5.23 -14.32
CA SER A 125 -5.34 -6.42 -14.92
C SER A 125 -3.96 -6.72 -14.33
N ILE A 126 -3.34 -5.75 -13.65
CA ILE A 126 -1.98 -5.84 -13.11
C ILE A 126 -1.96 -6.47 -11.72
N LEU A 127 -2.93 -6.14 -10.89
CA LEU A 127 -3.03 -6.65 -9.53
C LEU A 127 -3.78 -7.98 -9.51
N ARG A 128 -3.15 -9.02 -8.94
CA ARG A 128 -3.80 -10.34 -8.76
C ARG A 128 -4.80 -10.37 -7.60
N LYS A 129 -4.59 -9.51 -6.60
CA LYS A 129 -5.40 -9.35 -5.39
C LYS A 129 -5.19 -7.94 -4.88
N PHE A 130 -6.26 -7.24 -4.53
CA PHE A 130 -6.17 -5.91 -3.95
C PHE A 130 -7.34 -5.64 -3.01
N ARG A 131 -7.17 -4.63 -2.16
CA ARG A 131 -8.18 -4.22 -1.18
C ARG A 131 -8.17 -2.72 -1.00
N LEU A 132 -9.36 -2.14 -0.88
CA LEU A 132 -9.56 -0.78 -0.44
C LEU A 132 -9.94 -0.79 1.03
N ILE A 133 -9.24 -0.01 1.83
CA ILE A 133 -9.49 0.20 3.25
C ILE A 133 -10.05 1.61 3.40
N VAL A 134 -11.23 1.71 3.99
CA VAL A 134 -11.88 2.97 4.35
C VAL A 134 -11.83 3.10 5.87
N GLY A 135 -11.22 4.18 6.37
CA GLY A 135 -10.87 4.35 7.78
C GLY A 135 -9.36 4.13 8.05
N PRO A 136 -8.89 4.30 9.30
CA PRO A 136 -9.67 4.36 10.53
C PRO A 136 -10.54 5.61 10.64
N LEU A 137 -11.76 5.43 11.15
CA LEU A 137 -12.65 6.50 11.59
C LEU A 137 -12.68 6.51 13.11
N PRO A 138 -11.89 7.36 13.78
CA PRO A 138 -11.78 7.34 15.23
C PRO A 138 -13.09 7.83 15.85
N GLN A 139 -13.55 7.17 16.93
CA GLN A 139 -14.70 7.67 17.69
C GLN A 139 -14.35 8.91 18.52
N ASN A 140 -13.06 9.08 18.86
CA ASN A 140 -12.58 10.11 19.79
C ASN A 140 -11.58 11.11 19.17
N TYR A 141 -11.27 11.00 17.88
CA TYR A 141 -10.46 12.00 17.18
C TYR A 141 -11.42 13.02 16.60
N PHE A 142 -11.44 14.21 17.21
CA PHE A 142 -12.26 15.36 16.82
C PHE A 142 -13.77 15.32 17.12
N GLY A 143 -14.24 14.34 17.91
CA GLY A 143 -15.56 14.38 18.57
C GLY A 143 -16.79 14.21 17.68
N LEU A 144 -16.62 13.95 16.38
CA LEU A 144 -17.75 13.74 15.46
C LEU A 144 -18.20 12.27 15.51
N LYS A 145 -19.43 12.04 15.94
CA LYS A 145 -20.05 10.71 15.93
C LYS A 145 -20.48 10.38 14.50
N TYR A 146 -20.21 9.15 14.06
CA TYR A 146 -20.70 8.65 12.78
C TYR A 146 -21.43 7.32 12.98
N GLU A 147 -22.45 7.13 12.17
CA GLU A 147 -23.21 5.90 12.06
C GLU A 147 -23.05 5.34 10.64
N ILE A 148 -22.75 4.04 10.52
CA ILE A 148 -22.80 3.35 9.22
C ILE A 148 -24.20 2.76 9.05
N ILE A 149 -24.99 3.41 8.20
CA ILE A 149 -26.37 3.00 7.91
C ILE A 149 -26.38 1.75 7.04
N GLU A 150 -25.50 1.69 6.05
CA GLU A 150 -25.48 0.61 5.06
C GLU A 150 -24.05 0.35 4.60
N LYS A 151 -23.72 -0.93 4.41
CA LYS A 151 -22.46 -1.36 3.81
C LYS A 151 -22.69 -2.53 2.86
N LYS A 152 -22.10 -2.46 1.68
CA LYS A 152 -22.18 -3.48 0.62
C LYS A 152 -20.78 -3.76 0.09
N GLY A 153 -20.43 -5.03 -0.09
CA GLY A 153 -19.15 -5.43 -0.67
C GLY A 153 -17.92 -5.30 0.24
N CYS A 154 -18.09 -4.98 1.53
CA CYS A 154 -16.99 -4.89 2.49
C CYS A 154 -17.22 -5.70 3.76
N LYS A 155 -16.10 -6.00 4.43
CA LYS A 155 -16.06 -6.52 5.80
C LYS A 155 -15.71 -5.38 6.74
N GLU A 156 -16.34 -5.38 7.92
CA GLU A 156 -15.98 -4.46 9.00
C GLU A 156 -14.93 -5.12 9.91
N LYS A 157 -13.97 -4.34 10.39
CA LYS A 157 -13.02 -4.77 11.42
C LYS A 157 -12.85 -3.68 12.46
N LEU A 158 -12.93 -4.08 13.74
CA LEU A 158 -12.55 -3.24 14.86
C LEU A 158 -11.04 -3.32 15.08
N CYS A 159 -10.39 -2.17 15.15
CA CYS A 159 -8.95 -2.03 15.35
C CYS A 159 -8.71 -1.15 16.58
N ASN A 160 -7.78 -1.54 17.46
CA ASN A 160 -7.26 -0.64 18.48
C ASN A 160 -6.06 0.10 17.89
N VAL A 161 -6.21 1.40 17.65
CA VAL A 161 -5.14 2.25 17.10
C VAL A 161 -4.56 3.09 18.24
N LYS A 162 -3.24 2.97 18.45
CA LYS A 162 -2.53 3.71 19.49
C LYS A 162 -2.79 5.21 19.32
N GLY A 163 -3.24 5.87 20.40
CA GLY A 163 -3.58 7.31 20.40
C GLY A 163 -4.97 7.66 19.85
N LEU A 164 -5.66 6.73 19.18
CA LEU A 164 -7.02 6.94 18.63
C LEU A 164 -8.09 6.04 19.27
N GLY A 165 -7.67 5.03 20.04
CA GLY A 165 -8.56 4.06 20.69
C GLY A 165 -9.14 3.05 19.70
N PHE A 166 -10.29 2.49 20.07
CA PHE A 166 -11.02 1.57 19.20
C PHE A 166 -11.64 2.33 18.01
N THR A 167 -11.33 1.87 16.80
CA THR A 167 -11.78 2.47 15.54
C THR A 167 -12.21 1.38 14.57
N ARG A 168 -13.17 1.70 13.70
CA ARG A 168 -13.64 0.79 12.66
C ARG A 168 -12.91 1.10 11.36
N VAL A 169 -12.56 0.03 10.65
CA VAL A 169 -12.13 0.06 9.26
C VAL A 169 -13.04 -0.83 8.43
N TYR A 170 -13.33 -0.39 7.21
CA TYR A 170 -14.13 -1.12 6.25
C TYR A 170 -13.23 -1.58 5.11
N ILE A 171 -13.15 -2.89 4.90
CA ILE A 171 -12.21 -3.51 3.96
C ILE A 171 -13.00 -4.12 2.82
N PHE A 172 -12.84 -3.56 1.62
CA PHE A 172 -13.34 -4.10 0.37
C PHE A 172 -12.24 -4.96 -0.24
N GLU A 173 -12.53 -6.21 -0.57
CA GLU A 173 -11.56 -7.15 -1.16
C GLU A 173 -11.94 -7.43 -2.61
N SER A 174 -10.96 -7.42 -3.50
CA SER A 174 -11.17 -7.74 -4.91
C SER A 174 -11.62 -9.20 -5.10
N LYS A 175 -12.61 -9.41 -5.96
CA LYS A 175 -12.93 -10.72 -6.55
C LYS A 175 -12.34 -10.77 -7.96
N GLY A 176 -11.26 -11.53 -8.14
CA GLY A 176 -10.48 -11.50 -9.37
C GLY A 176 -9.83 -10.13 -9.59
N SER A 177 -10.03 -9.56 -10.78
CA SER A 177 -9.51 -8.24 -11.20
C SER A 177 -10.40 -7.06 -10.79
N PHE A 178 -11.45 -7.29 -10.00
CA PHE A 178 -12.53 -6.33 -9.78
C PHE A 178 -12.88 -6.18 -8.31
N LEU A 179 -13.20 -4.96 -7.88
CA LEU A 179 -13.68 -4.64 -6.54
C LEU A 179 -14.80 -3.60 -6.67
N GLU A 180 -15.93 -3.90 -6.04
CA GLU A 180 -17.09 -3.00 -5.99
C GLU A 180 -17.67 -3.00 -4.58
N GLY A 181 -18.21 -1.86 -4.18
CA GLY A 181 -19.05 -1.77 -3.01
C GLY A 181 -19.46 -0.36 -2.68
N SER A 182 -20.14 -0.21 -1.55
CA SER A 182 -20.57 1.10 -1.08
C SER A 182 -20.69 1.15 0.44
N ILE A 183 -20.49 2.33 1.02
CA ILE A 183 -20.81 2.63 2.42
C ILE A 183 -21.70 3.87 2.46
N LYS A 184 -22.77 3.83 3.25
CA LYS A 184 -23.55 4.99 3.66
C LYS A 184 -23.18 5.38 5.08
N ILE A 185 -22.77 6.63 5.25
CA ILE A 185 -22.30 7.21 6.50
C ILE A 185 -23.28 8.33 6.87
N LYS A 186 -23.84 8.28 8.07
CA LYS A 186 -24.53 9.42 8.68
C LYS A 186 -23.60 10.05 9.69
N LEU A 187 -23.43 11.36 9.59
CA LEU A 187 -22.77 12.14 10.63
C LEU A 187 -23.83 12.55 11.66
N GLU A 188 -23.46 12.45 12.94
CA GLU A 188 -24.25 12.97 14.03
C GLU A 188 -23.65 14.31 14.51
N PRO A 189 -24.48 15.24 15.00
CA PRO A 189 -23.99 16.47 15.61
C PRO A 189 -22.97 16.21 16.71
N GLY A 190 -21.89 16.97 16.69
CA GLY A 190 -20.82 16.90 17.67
C GLY A 190 -20.10 18.25 17.80
N PRO A 191 -19.06 18.35 18.64
CA PRO A 191 -18.28 19.57 18.84
C PRO A 191 -17.58 20.09 17.57
N ARG A 192 -17.53 19.32 16.48
CA ARG A 192 -17.05 19.76 15.16
C ARG A 192 -18.08 19.51 14.09
N PHE A 193 -18.02 20.32 13.04
CA PHE A 193 -18.91 20.26 11.87
C PHE A 193 -18.30 19.50 10.68
N PHE A 194 -17.08 18.96 10.77
CA PHE A 194 -16.47 18.17 9.70
C PHE A 194 -15.54 17.06 10.20
N THR A 195 -15.36 16.01 9.39
CA THR A 195 -14.44 14.89 9.60
C THR A 195 -13.76 14.46 8.30
N ILE A 196 -12.68 13.70 8.40
CA ILE A 196 -11.94 13.15 7.27
C ILE A 196 -12.25 11.66 7.14
N LEU A 197 -12.55 11.21 5.92
CA LEU A 197 -12.70 9.82 5.54
C LEU A 197 -11.43 9.39 4.79
N PRO A 198 -10.47 8.74 5.47
CA PRO A 198 -9.24 8.30 4.83
C PRO A 198 -9.48 7.04 4.01
N LEU A 199 -8.85 6.98 2.84
CA LEU A 199 -8.88 5.83 1.95
C LEU A 199 -7.47 5.32 1.68
N PHE A 200 -7.30 4.01 1.71
CA PHE A 200 -6.01 3.39 1.45
C PHE A 200 -6.17 2.13 0.60
N LEU A 201 -5.46 2.08 -0.53
CA LEU A 201 -5.53 0.94 -1.45
C LEU A 201 -4.21 0.16 -1.40
N GLN A 202 -4.33 -1.15 -1.17
CA GLN A 202 -3.20 -2.08 -1.19
C GLN A 202 -3.43 -3.19 -2.19
N GLY A 203 -2.39 -3.51 -2.96
CA GLY A 203 -2.43 -4.53 -4.00
C GLY A 203 -1.26 -5.48 -3.94
N ILE A 204 -1.38 -6.61 -4.64
CA ILE A 204 -0.28 -7.50 -4.97
C ILE A 204 -0.20 -7.60 -6.49
N ILE A 205 0.95 -7.25 -7.05
CA ILE A 205 1.19 -7.33 -8.50
C ILE A 205 1.25 -8.81 -8.93
N SER A 206 0.65 -9.10 -10.08
CA SER A 206 0.71 -10.43 -10.68
C SER A 206 2.14 -10.76 -11.12
N LYS A 207 2.51 -12.06 -11.16
CA LYS A 207 3.89 -12.44 -11.51
C LYS A 207 4.33 -11.98 -12.89
N LYS A 208 3.39 -11.92 -13.85
CA LYS A 208 3.64 -11.53 -15.24
C LYS A 208 3.94 -10.04 -15.38
N GLU A 209 3.52 -9.23 -14.41
CA GLU A 209 3.55 -7.77 -14.46
C GLU A 209 4.57 -7.15 -13.51
N ASN A 210 5.38 -8.00 -12.87
CA ASN A 210 6.40 -7.53 -11.94
C ASN A 210 7.58 -6.93 -12.69
N PHE A 211 7.71 -5.61 -12.62
CA PHE A 211 8.87 -4.89 -13.13
C PHE A 211 10.07 -4.89 -12.16
N ILE A 212 9.87 -5.34 -10.91
CA ILE A 212 10.93 -5.53 -9.91
C ILE A 212 11.17 -7.03 -9.76
N LYS A 213 12.36 -7.48 -10.16
CA LYS A 213 12.82 -8.84 -9.90
C LYS A 213 13.92 -8.78 -8.86
N ALA A 214 13.89 -9.69 -7.89
CA ALA A 214 14.88 -9.74 -6.83
C ALA A 214 15.55 -11.10 -6.79
N LYS A 215 16.85 -11.10 -6.51
CA LYS A 215 17.67 -12.29 -6.38
C LYS A 215 18.53 -12.17 -5.13
N VAL A 216 18.60 -13.27 -4.39
CA VAL A 216 19.58 -13.48 -3.32
C VAL A 216 20.34 -14.74 -3.67
N SER A 217 21.67 -14.65 -3.78
CA SER A 217 22.52 -15.78 -4.16
C SER A 217 22.34 -16.96 -3.19
N GLY A 218 22.19 -18.17 -3.73
CA GLY A 218 22.04 -19.39 -2.92
C GLY A 218 20.68 -19.60 -2.23
N ALA A 219 19.69 -18.71 -2.44
CA ALA A 219 18.41 -18.78 -1.73
C ALA A 219 17.20 -18.93 -2.66
N LYS A 220 16.31 -19.88 -2.35
CA LYS A 220 14.97 -19.95 -2.94
C LYS A 220 14.04 -19.01 -2.17
N LEU A 221 13.69 -17.87 -2.79
CA LEU A 221 12.89 -16.83 -2.15
C LEU A 221 11.41 -16.95 -2.49
N LEU A 222 10.55 -16.78 -1.48
CA LEU A 222 9.18 -16.34 -1.70
C LEU A 222 9.17 -14.82 -1.88
N VAL A 223 8.99 -14.35 -3.11
CA VAL A 223 8.91 -12.92 -3.46
C VAL A 223 7.46 -12.47 -3.53
N LEU A 224 7.14 -11.38 -2.83
CA LEU A 224 5.83 -10.73 -2.86
C LEU A 224 5.99 -9.25 -3.24
N ASN A 225 5.45 -8.86 -4.39
CA ASN A 225 5.43 -7.46 -4.84
C ASN A 225 4.10 -6.82 -4.45
N ARG A 226 4.13 -5.96 -3.44
CA ARG A 226 3.00 -5.20 -2.93
C ARG A 226 3.01 -3.80 -3.50
N VAL A 227 1.83 -3.26 -3.72
CA VAL A 227 1.61 -1.86 -4.09
C VAL A 227 0.80 -1.20 -2.99
N ASN A 228 1.18 0.01 -2.61
CA ASN A 228 0.33 0.92 -1.85
C ASN A 228 0.05 2.14 -2.72
N PHE A 229 -1.20 2.59 -2.74
CA PHE A 229 -1.58 3.85 -3.36
C PHE A 229 -1.93 4.87 -2.31
N ASP A 230 -1.42 6.07 -2.52
CA ASP A 230 -1.93 7.26 -1.86
C ASP A 230 -3.23 7.66 -2.57
N LEU A 231 -4.34 7.64 -1.83
CA LEU A 231 -5.65 8.08 -2.30
C LEU A 231 -5.98 9.42 -1.64
N PRO A 232 -6.74 10.29 -2.31
CA PRO A 232 -7.18 11.54 -1.70
C PRO A 232 -8.09 11.25 -0.49
N ASP A 233 -7.91 12.05 0.54
CA ASP A 233 -8.80 12.10 1.69
C ASP A 233 -10.10 12.83 1.31
N TYR A 234 -11.24 12.32 1.77
CA TYR A 234 -12.52 13.00 1.61
C TYR A 234 -12.93 13.73 2.88
N TYR A 235 -13.44 14.94 2.74
CA TYR A 235 -13.97 15.73 3.84
C TYR A 235 -15.50 15.59 3.88
N LEU A 236 -16.04 15.18 5.03
CA LEU A 236 -17.47 15.08 5.29
C LEU A 236 -17.84 16.21 6.26
N SER A 237 -18.84 17.02 5.93
CA SER A 237 -19.28 18.13 6.80
C SER A 237 -20.77 18.10 7.08
N LEU A 238 -21.18 18.48 8.28
CA LEU A 238 -22.59 18.74 8.57
C LEU A 238 -23.07 19.89 7.66
N ALA A 239 -24.27 19.75 7.12
CA ALA A 239 -24.93 20.87 6.46
C ALA A 239 -25.19 21.96 7.51
N LYS A 240 -24.98 23.23 7.13
CA LYS A 240 -25.41 24.36 7.96
C LYS A 240 -26.93 24.53 7.87
#